data_AF-A0A838T9J0-F1
#
_entry.id   AF-A0A838T9J0-F1
#
_cell.length_a   1.000
_cell.length_b   1.000
_cell.length_c   1.000
_cell.angle_alpha   90.00
_cell.angle_beta   90.00
_cell.angle_gamma   90.00
#
_symmetry.space_group_name_H-M   'P 1'
#
loop_
_entity.id
_entity.type
_entity.pdbx_description
1 polymer ?
#
loop_
_entity_poly.entity_id
_entity_poly.type
_entity_poly.pdbx_seq_one_letter_code
_entity_poly.pdbx_strand_id
1 'polypeptide(L)'
;MKNRKTILLWILKLIAAVIMLQTLYFKFSAHPEAVYIFSKLGMEPYGRIAIGIMELIASVLVLIPRTSWFGALMAIGLMGGAIFFHLTKLKIIVYNDGGKLFAMALAVFICSSIILWMNRNKIPFLPGLLKYRFCLSPGNK
;
A
#
# COMPACT_ATOMS: atom_id res chain seq x y z
N MET A 1 10.15 12.63 -22.20
CA MET A 1 9.14 12.61 -21.10
C MET A 1 8.89 11.23 -20.45
N LYS A 2 9.32 10.11 -21.05
CA LYS A 2 9.11 8.74 -20.54
C LYS A 2 9.86 8.47 -19.22
N ASN A 3 11.06 9.05 -19.05
CA ASN A 3 11.95 8.74 -17.92
C ASN A 3 11.49 9.33 -16.58
N ARG A 4 10.92 10.54 -16.56
CA ARG A 4 10.46 11.19 -15.31
C ARG A 4 9.34 10.39 -14.62
N LYS A 5 8.36 9.88 -15.39
CA LYS A 5 7.28 9.05 -14.87
C LYS A 5 7.80 7.71 -14.32
N THR A 6 8.79 7.12 -14.99
CA THR A 6 9.44 5.89 -14.52
C THR A 6 10.21 6.10 -13.22
N ILE A 7 10.98 7.19 -13.11
CA ILE A 7 11.72 7.54 -11.88
C ILE A 7 10.74 7.77 -10.73
N LEU A 8 9.71 8.58 -10.93
CA LEU A 8 8.68 8.84 -9.92
C LEU A 8 8.02 7.53 -9.45
N LEU A 9 7.66 6.64 -10.38
CA LEU A 9 7.06 5.35 -10.05
C LEU A 9 7.98 4.50 -9.17
N TRP A 10 9.27 4.44 -9.48
CA TRP A 10 10.24 3.70 -8.68
C TRP A 10 10.44 4.30 -7.29
N ILE A 11 10.50 5.64 -7.19
CA ILE A 11 10.57 6.32 -5.88
C ILE A 11 9.36 5.94 -5.02
N LEU A 12 8.14 6.04 -5.56
CA LEU A 12 6.92 5.68 -4.83
C LEU A 12 6.92 4.21 -4.39
N LYS A 13 7.36 3.30 -5.27
CA LYS A 13 7.48 1.86 -4.95
C LYS A 13 8.45 1.60 -3.82
N LEU A 14 9.62 2.24 -3.85
CA LEU A 14 10.64 2.09 -2.83
C LEU A 14 10.17 2.65 -1.49
N ILE A 15 9.55 3.83 -1.47
CA ILE A 15 8.97 4.41 -0.26
C ILE A 15 7.94 3.46 0.35
N ALA A 16 6.97 2.98 -0.45
CA ALA A 16 5.94 2.07 0.04
C ALA A 16 6.53 0.75 0.58
N ALA A 17 7.45 0.14 -0.18
CA ALA A 17 8.07 -1.13 0.20
C ALA A 17 8.92 -0.99 1.47
N VAL A 18 9.76 0.04 1.56
CA VAL A 18 10.63 0.26 2.72
C VAL A 18 9.82 0.48 3.99
N ILE A 19 8.79 1.32 3.94
CA ILE A 19 7.93 1.56 5.12
C ILE A 19 7.25 0.25 5.56
N MET A 20 6.64 -0.49 4.63
CA MET A 20 6.00 -1.76 4.95
C MET A 20 6.99 -2.77 5.56
N LEU A 21 8.16 -2.96 4.92
CA LEU A 21 9.22 -3.86 5.40
C LEU A 21 9.73 -3.47 6.79
N GLN A 22 9.91 -2.16 7.05
CA GLN A 22 10.31 -1.67 8.37
C GLN A 22 9.26 -2.04 9.43
N THR A 23 7.95 -1.94 9.12
CA THR A 23 6.91 -2.30 10.08
C THR A 23 6.86 -3.80 10.40
N LEU A 24 7.35 -4.66 9.50
CA LEU A 24 7.41 -6.11 9.72
C LEU A 24 8.30 -6.47 10.89
N TYR A 25 9.39 -5.73 11.13
CA TYR A 25 10.28 -5.97 12.27
C TYR A 25 9.47 -5.96 13.58
N PHE A 26 8.66 -4.93 13.81
CA PHE A 26 7.83 -4.83 15.00
C PHE A 26 6.78 -5.95 15.07
N LYS A 27 6.17 -6.29 13.93
CA LYS A 27 5.15 -7.34 13.87
C LYS A 27 5.73 -8.72 14.12
N PHE A 28 6.86 -9.12 13.52
CA PHE A 28 7.40 -10.46 13.67
C PHE A 28 8.24 -10.66 14.94
N SER A 29 8.85 -9.60 15.47
CA SER A 29 9.56 -9.65 16.76
C SER A 29 8.63 -9.65 17.98
N ALA A 30 7.31 -9.55 17.76
CA ALA A 30 6.33 -9.37 18.84
C ALA A 30 6.67 -8.15 19.74
N HIS A 31 7.08 -7.05 19.12
CA HIS A 31 7.40 -5.83 19.84
C HIS A 31 6.18 -5.37 20.68
N PRO A 32 6.38 -4.85 21.91
CA PRO A 32 5.27 -4.50 22.81
C PRO A 32 4.22 -3.58 22.19
N GLU A 33 4.66 -2.63 21.37
CA GLU A 33 3.78 -1.73 20.61
C GLU A 33 2.85 -2.50 19.64
N ALA A 34 3.39 -3.46 18.87
CA ALA A 34 2.60 -4.26 17.95
C ALA A 34 1.64 -5.19 18.70
N VAL A 35 2.11 -5.87 19.75
CA VAL A 35 1.28 -6.73 20.60
C VAL A 35 0.14 -5.95 21.22
N TYR A 36 0.39 -4.73 21.72
CA TYR A 36 -0.65 -3.85 22.27
C TYR A 36 -1.74 -3.51 21.24
N ILE A 37 -1.34 -3.11 20.02
CA ILE A 37 -2.28 -2.76 18.94
C ILE A 37 -3.17 -3.95 18.60
N PHE A 38 -2.57 -5.11 18.31
CA PHE A 38 -3.32 -6.28 17.89
C PHE A 38 -4.15 -6.90 19.03
N SER A 39 -3.68 -6.81 20.28
CA SER A 39 -4.47 -7.22 21.45
C SER A 39 -5.71 -6.33 21.62
N LYS A 40 -5.55 -5.02 21.48
CA LYS A 40 -6.66 -4.06 21.56
C LYS A 40 -7.69 -4.26 20.45
N LEU A 41 -7.27 -4.78 19.30
CA LEU A 41 -8.17 -5.14 18.20
C LEU A 41 -8.81 -6.53 18.35
N GLY A 42 -8.39 -7.34 19.34
CA GLY A 42 -8.83 -8.73 19.50
C GLY A 42 -8.28 -9.66 18.41
N MET A 43 -7.13 -9.30 17.83
CA MET A 43 -6.52 -9.96 16.67
C MET A 43 -5.14 -10.57 16.99
N GLU A 44 -4.65 -10.46 18.22
CA GLU A 44 -3.39 -11.06 18.64
C GLU A 44 -3.55 -12.58 18.90
N PRO A 45 -2.59 -13.45 18.52
CA PRO A 45 -1.39 -13.18 17.72
C PRO A 45 -1.59 -13.35 16.21
N TYR A 46 -2.64 -14.06 15.81
CA TYR A 46 -2.82 -14.51 14.43
C TYR A 46 -2.97 -13.36 13.45
N GLY A 47 -3.72 -12.31 13.79
CA GLY A 47 -3.88 -11.13 12.97
C GLY A 47 -2.59 -10.33 12.82
N ARG A 48 -1.76 -10.24 13.88
CA ARG A 48 -0.43 -9.60 13.79
C ARG A 48 0.45 -10.29 12.77
N ILE A 49 0.53 -11.62 12.86
CA ILE A 49 1.36 -12.45 11.98
C ILE A 49 0.79 -12.44 10.55
N ALA A 50 -0.52 -12.63 10.39
CA ALA A 50 -1.18 -12.65 9.08
C ALA A 50 -1.04 -11.32 8.34
N ILE A 51 -1.24 -10.19 9.03
CA ILE A 51 -1.02 -8.85 8.43
C ILE A 51 0.44 -8.65 8.07
N GLY A 52 1.38 -9.07 8.92
CA GLY A 52 2.81 -9.02 8.59
C GLY A 52 3.15 -9.84 7.33
N ILE A 53 2.61 -11.05 7.18
CA ILE A 53 2.83 -11.87 5.98
C ILE A 53 2.24 -11.18 4.73
N MET A 54 1.02 -10.63 4.83
CA MET A 54 0.40 -9.92 3.72
C MET A 54 1.18 -8.65 3.32
N GLU A 55 1.71 -7.90 4.28
CA GLU A 55 2.57 -6.75 4.04
C GLU A 55 3.90 -7.16 3.40
N LEU A 56 4.50 -8.26 3.83
CA LEU A 56 5.71 -8.81 3.19
C LEU A 56 5.43 -9.14 1.72
N ILE A 57 4.36 -9.88 1.44
CA ILE A 57 3.95 -10.20 0.07
C ILE A 57 3.73 -8.94 -0.75
N ALA A 58 2.97 -7.98 -0.22
CA ALA A 58 2.66 -6.73 -0.92
C ALA A 58 3.92 -5.89 -1.20
N SER A 59 4.88 -5.83 -0.27
CA SER A 59 6.15 -5.11 -0.45
C SER A 59 7.04 -5.72 -1.54
N VAL A 60 7.06 -7.04 -1.67
CA VAL A 60 7.78 -7.72 -2.75
C VAL A 60 7.08 -7.47 -4.08
N LEU A 61 5.75 -7.67 -4.12
CA LEU A 61 4.97 -7.54 -5.35
C LEU A 61 4.97 -6.12 -5.92
N VAL A 62 4.98 -5.09 -5.07
CA VAL A 62 4.96 -3.69 -5.53
C VAL A 62 6.25 -3.32 -6.30
N LEU A 63 7.37 -3.93 -5.94
CA LEU A 63 8.66 -3.70 -6.58
C LEU A 63 8.72 -4.33 -7.97
N ILE A 64 8.19 -5.55 -8.14
CA ILE A 64 8.20 -6.28 -9.41
C ILE A 64 7.31 -5.57 -10.47
N PRO A 65 7.87 -5.09 -11.60
CA PRO A 65 7.12 -4.27 -12.57
C PRO A 65 5.85 -4.89 -13.16
N ARG A 66 5.80 -6.22 -13.26
CA ARG A 66 4.67 -7.00 -13.80
C ARG A 66 3.52 -7.15 -12.80
N THR A 67 3.83 -7.28 -11.51
CA THR A 67 2.84 -7.50 -10.43
C THR A 67 2.60 -6.26 -9.59
N SER A 68 3.26 -5.14 -9.92
CA SER A 68 3.21 -3.91 -9.11
C SER A 68 1.81 -3.35 -8.88
N TRP A 69 0.89 -3.53 -9.83
CA TRP A 69 -0.52 -3.14 -9.63
C TRP A 69 -1.18 -3.97 -8.52
N PHE A 70 -0.87 -5.26 -8.44
CA PHE A 70 -1.44 -6.16 -7.45
C PHE A 70 -0.84 -5.90 -6.06
N GLY A 71 0.48 -5.71 -5.97
CA GLY A 71 1.13 -5.30 -4.73
C GLY A 71 0.60 -3.96 -4.20
N ALA A 72 0.39 -2.98 -5.09
CA ALA A 72 -0.20 -1.70 -4.72
C ALA A 72 -1.66 -1.84 -4.25
N LEU A 73 -2.47 -2.68 -4.90
CA LEU A 73 -3.84 -2.97 -4.48
C LEU A 73 -3.88 -3.60 -3.08
N MET A 74 -3.01 -4.58 -2.81
CA MET A 74 -2.87 -5.17 -1.48
C MET A 74 -2.47 -4.14 -0.43
N ALA A 75 -1.47 -3.30 -0.73
CA ALA A 75 -1.02 -2.25 0.18
C ALA A 75 -2.13 -1.24 0.49
N ILE A 76 -2.95 -0.85 -0.49
CA ILE A 76 -4.14 0.00 -0.28
C ILE A 76 -5.13 -0.67 0.68
N GLY A 77 -5.42 -1.96 0.49
CA GLY A 77 -6.33 -2.69 1.37
C GLY A 77 -5.82 -2.79 2.80
N LEU A 78 -4.54 -3.15 2.97
CA LEU A 78 -3.89 -3.27 4.28
C LEU A 78 -3.83 -1.93 5.02
N MET A 79 -3.35 -0.88 4.35
CA MET A 79 -3.26 0.46 4.94
C MET A 79 -4.64 1.07 5.16
N GLY A 80 -5.61 0.79 4.29
CA GLY A 80 -7.01 1.18 4.48
C GLY A 80 -7.59 0.59 5.76
N GLY A 81 -7.33 -0.70 6.02
CA GLY A 81 -7.68 -1.35 7.28
C GLY A 81 -6.99 -0.71 8.50
N ALA A 82 -5.68 -0.43 8.40
CA ALA A 82 -4.93 0.24 9.46
C ALA A 82 -5.50 1.64 9.76
N ILE A 83 -5.73 2.46 8.73
CA ILE A 83 -6.34 3.80 8.84
C ILE A 83 -7.72 3.70 9.48
N PHE A 84 -8.56 2.77 9.02
CA PHE A 84 -9.88 2.55 9.59
C PHE A 84 -9.83 2.25 11.09
N PHE A 85 -8.93 1.37 11.53
CA PHE A 85 -8.77 1.07 12.96
C PHE A 85 -8.18 2.24 13.75
N HIS A 86 -7.29 3.03 13.16
CA HIS A 86 -6.82 4.29 13.77
C HIS A 86 -7.95 5.29 13.99
N LEU A 87 -8.87 5.43 13.05
CA LEU A 87 -9.99 6.37 13.17
C LEU A 87 -11.10 5.87 14.11
N THR A 88 -11.22 4.55 14.31
CA THR A 88 -12.34 3.97 15.07
C THR A 88 -11.96 3.43 16.45
N LYS A 89 -10.91 2.61 16.56
CA LYS A 89 -10.58 1.86 17.80
C LYS A 89 -9.28 2.29 18.48
N LEU A 90 -8.28 2.71 17.70
CA LEU A 90 -6.92 2.96 18.20
C LEU A 90 -6.68 4.43 18.57
N LYS A 91 -7.24 5.38 17.80
CA LYS A 91 -6.89 6.82 17.73
C LYS A 91 -5.63 7.08 16.90
N ILE A 92 -5.38 8.35 16.58
CA ILE A 92 -4.23 8.79 15.77
C ILE A 92 -2.91 8.51 16.49
N ILE A 93 -2.81 8.87 17.77
CA ILE A 93 -1.64 8.59 18.61
C ILE A 93 -1.92 7.29 19.37
N VAL A 94 -1.06 6.29 19.17
CA VAL A 94 -1.15 4.99 19.84
C VAL A 94 0.16 4.69 20.52
N TYR A 95 0.12 4.12 21.72
CA TYR A 95 1.34 3.68 22.43
C TYR A 95 2.44 4.77 22.53
N ASN A 96 2.03 6.05 22.65
CA ASN A 96 2.93 7.22 22.66
C ASN A 96 3.84 7.34 21.42
N ASP A 97 3.41 6.81 20.27
CA ASP A 97 4.17 6.86 19.00
C ASP A 97 4.23 8.26 18.36
N GLY A 98 3.45 9.22 18.86
CA GLY A 98 3.34 10.57 18.31
C GLY A 98 2.60 10.64 16.96
N GLY A 99 1.81 9.61 16.61
CA GLY A 99 1.08 9.53 15.35
C GLY A 99 1.89 8.99 14.17
N LYS A 100 3.08 8.44 14.43
CA LYS A 100 3.99 7.90 13.41
C LYS A 100 3.34 6.76 12.62
N LEU A 101 2.69 5.81 13.28
CA LEU A 101 2.06 4.66 12.62
C LEU A 101 0.95 5.11 11.67
N PHE A 102 0.12 6.06 12.12
CA PHE A 102 -0.94 6.63 11.29
C PHE A 102 -0.37 7.40 10.08
N ALA A 103 0.67 8.21 10.28
CA ALA A 103 1.32 8.95 9.20
C ALA A 103 1.96 8.02 8.16
N MET A 104 2.63 6.94 8.60
CA MET A 104 3.19 5.91 7.72
C MET A 104 2.09 5.20 6.93
N ALA A 105 0.97 4.85 7.58
CA ALA A 105 -0.15 4.21 6.90
C ALA A 105 -0.73 5.12 5.78
N LEU A 106 -0.91 6.42 6.06
CA LEU A 106 -1.32 7.40 5.05
C LEU A 106 -0.31 7.53 3.91
N ALA A 107 0.99 7.62 4.23
CA ALA A 107 2.03 7.74 3.22
C ALA A 107 2.04 6.54 2.25
N VAL A 108 1.97 5.32 2.78
CA VAL A 108 1.91 4.09 1.98
C VAL A 108 0.60 4.01 1.19
N PHE A 109 -0.53 4.39 1.80
CA PHE A 109 -1.83 4.41 1.13
C PHE A 109 -1.83 5.34 -0.08
N ILE A 110 -1.32 6.57 0.07
CA ILE A 110 -1.22 7.57 -1.00
C ILE A 110 -0.24 7.08 -2.08
N CYS A 111 0.96 6.63 -1.70
CA CYS A 111 1.95 6.12 -2.65
C CYS A 111 1.38 4.96 -3.47
N SER A 112 0.75 3.99 -2.80
CA SER A 112 0.17 2.81 -3.45
C SER A 112 -1.01 3.17 -4.33
N SER A 113 -1.85 4.14 -3.94
CA SER A 113 -2.93 4.67 -4.78
C SER A 113 -2.40 5.29 -6.07
N ILE A 114 -1.32 6.07 -5.99
CA ILE A 114 -0.66 6.65 -7.16
C ILE A 114 -0.03 5.55 -8.04
N ILE A 115 0.65 4.56 -7.45
CA ILE A 115 1.24 3.42 -8.17
C ILE A 115 0.15 2.64 -8.93
N LEU A 116 -0.96 2.32 -8.26
CA LEU A 116 -2.08 1.61 -8.86
C LEU A 116 -2.68 2.42 -10.02
N TRP A 117 -2.89 3.72 -9.83
CA TRP A 117 -3.37 4.61 -10.88
C TRP A 117 -2.42 4.66 -12.07
N MET A 118 -1.11 4.75 -11.86
CA MET A 118 -0.11 4.77 -12.93
C MET A 118 0.02 3.43 -13.67
N ASN A 119 -0.20 2.31 -12.97
CA ASN A 119 -0.14 0.96 -13.54
C ASN A 119 -1.51 0.43 -13.99
N ARG A 120 -2.59 1.23 -13.97
CA ARG A 120 -3.97 0.80 -14.30
C ARG A 120 -4.11 0.09 -15.65
N ASN A 121 -3.28 0.44 -16.64
CA ASN A 121 -3.30 -0.17 -17.97
C ASN A 121 -2.75 -1.61 -17.98
N LYS A 122 -2.07 -2.05 -16.91
CA LYS A 122 -1.53 -3.41 -16.76
C LYS A 122 -2.49 -4.36 -16.05
N ILE A 123 -3.67 -3.87 -15.66
CA ILE A 123 -4.67 -4.65 -14.95
C ILE A 123 -5.36 -5.58 -15.98
N PRO A 124 -5.22 -6.92 -15.86
CA PRO A 124 -5.63 -7.87 -16.91
C PRO A 124 -7.15 -7.89 -17.16
N PHE A 125 -7.96 -7.47 -16.19
CA PHE A 125 -9.43 -7.46 -16.26
C PHE A 125 -10.03 -6.09 -16.66
N LEU A 126 -9.20 -5.08 -16.94
CA LEU A 126 -9.65 -3.75 -17.38
C LEU A 126 -9.47 -3.43 -18.89
N PRO A 127 -9.40 -4.36 -19.86
CA PRO A 127 -9.20 -4.01 -21.28
C PRO A 127 -10.51 -3.72 -22.04
N GLY A 128 -11.55 -3.20 -21.37
CA GLY A 128 -12.83 -2.86 -22.01
C GLY A 128 -13.17 -1.35 -22.05
N LEU A 129 -12.75 -0.57 -21.05
CA LEU A 129 -13.28 0.79 -20.88
C LEU A 129 -12.41 1.93 -21.46
N LEU A 130 -11.14 1.67 -21.74
CA LEU A 130 -10.17 2.70 -22.18
C LEU A 130 -9.85 2.68 -23.68
N LYS A 131 -10.31 1.69 -24.43
CA LYS A 131 -10.06 1.61 -25.88
C LYS A 131 -10.83 2.68 -26.68
N TYR A 132 -11.92 3.22 -26.14
CA TYR A 132 -12.76 4.20 -26.85
C TYR A 132 -12.21 5.63 -26.87
N ARG A 133 -11.26 6.00 -25.99
CA ARG A 133 -10.81 7.40 -25.88
C ARG A 133 -9.66 7.78 -26.84
N PHE A 134 -9.15 6.83 -27.63
CA PHE A 134 -8.08 7.06 -28.61
C PHE A 134 -8.49 6.77 -30.08
N CYS A 135 -9.72 6.27 -30.34
CA CYS A 135 -10.23 6.10 -31.71
C CYS A 135 -10.97 7.33 -32.26
N LEU A 136 -11.20 8.37 -31.45
CA LEU A 136 -11.80 9.63 -31.89
C LEU A 136 -10.74 10.75 -31.92
N SER A 137 -9.69 10.55 -32.73
CA SER A 137 -9.07 11.68 -33.41
C SER A 137 -9.54 11.61 -34.85
N PRO A 138 -10.48 12.47 -35.29
CA PRO A 138 -10.65 12.68 -36.71
C PRO A 138 -9.31 13.15 -37.26
N GLY A 139 -8.76 12.41 -38.21
CA GLY A 139 -7.63 12.85 -38.99
C GLY A 139 -7.99 14.16 -39.66
N ASN A 140 -7.17 15.17 -39.40
CA ASN A 140 -7.15 16.42 -40.14
C ASN A 140 -6.73 16.07 -41.58
N LYS A 141 -7.64 16.25 -42.54
CA LYS A 141 -7.27 16.46 -43.94
C LYS A 141 -6.80 17.89 -44.10
#